data_AF-A0AAD7W2G1-F1
#
_entry.id   AF-A0AAD7W2G1-F1
#
_cell.length_a   1.000
_cell.length_b   1.000
_cell.length_c   1.000
_cell.angle_alpha   90.00
_cell.angle_beta   90.00
_cell.angle_gamma   90.00
#
_symmetry.space_group_name_H-M   'P 1'
#
loop_
_entity.id
_entity.type
_entity.pdbx_description
1 polymer ?
#
loop_
_entity_poly.entity_id
_entity_poly.type
_entity_poly.pdbx_seq_one_letter_code
_entity_poly.pdbx_strand_id
1 'polypeptide(L)'
;MPNCYTGKAAFPSISEFLGFNTQGCLDSASCNSTTNGTILGAAYTATRTCCATDNCNPVVSGAGSVQLSLTAAASAALVATVWGSWQY
;
A
#
# COMPACT_ATOMS: atom_id res chain seq x y z
N MET A 1 11.32 -18.11 -13.30
CA MET A 1 12.09 -17.34 -12.29
C MET A 1 11.24 -16.12 -11.95
N PRO A 2 10.92 -15.85 -10.67
CA PRO A 2 9.95 -14.82 -10.34
C PRO A 2 10.45 -13.44 -10.74
N ASN A 3 9.57 -12.61 -11.31
CA ASN A 3 9.85 -11.22 -11.67
C ASN A 3 9.35 -10.30 -10.56
N CYS A 4 10.04 -9.18 -10.34
CA CYS A 4 9.51 -8.09 -9.54
C CYS A 4 8.32 -7.45 -10.27
N TYR A 5 7.31 -6.99 -9.53
CA TYR A 5 6.13 -6.37 -10.11
C TYR A 5 5.57 -5.21 -9.31
N THR A 6 4.95 -4.29 -10.05
CA THR A 6 4.03 -3.28 -9.53
C THR A 6 2.66 -3.53 -10.13
N GLY A 7 1.68 -3.78 -9.28
CA GLY A 7 0.27 -3.92 -9.61
C GLY A 7 -0.50 -2.64 -9.28
N LYS A 8 -1.44 -2.25 -10.13
CA LYS A 8 -2.37 -1.14 -9.89
C LYS A 8 -3.81 -1.59 -10.14
N ALA A 9 -4.69 -1.43 -9.17
CA ALA A 9 -6.13 -1.62 -9.33
C ALA A 9 -6.81 -0.24 -9.40
N ALA A 10 -7.34 0.11 -10.57
CA ALA A 10 -8.06 1.37 -10.80
C ALA A 10 -9.58 1.12 -10.84
N PHE A 11 -10.35 2.09 -10.33
CA PHE A 11 -11.82 2.04 -10.26
C PHE A 11 -12.41 3.19 -11.09
N PRO A 12 -12.68 2.99 -12.40
CA PRO A 12 -13.03 4.09 -13.31
C PRO A 12 -14.29 4.87 -12.91
N SER A 13 -15.22 4.22 -12.21
CA SER A 13 -16.47 4.82 -11.75
C SER A 13 -16.35 5.60 -10.44
N ILE A 14 -15.17 5.62 -9.80
CA ILE A 14 -14.92 6.31 -8.53
C ILE A 14 -13.80 7.34 -8.76
N SER A 15 -14.16 8.50 -9.30
CA SER A 15 -13.21 9.49 -9.82
C SER A 15 -12.19 10.02 -8.82
N GLU A 16 -12.55 10.13 -7.53
CA GLU A 16 -11.63 10.60 -6.48
C GLU A 16 -10.74 9.49 -5.92
N PHE A 17 -11.02 8.23 -6.25
CA PHE A 17 -10.26 7.10 -5.75
C PHE A 17 -9.16 6.70 -6.74
N LEU A 18 -7.91 6.97 -6.36
CA LEU A 18 -6.73 6.66 -7.19
C LEU A 18 -6.45 5.16 -7.32
N GLY A 19 -7.14 4.33 -6.54
CA GLY A 19 -7.02 2.89 -6.55
C GLY A 19 -6.04 2.33 -5.52
N PHE A 20 -5.66 1.07 -5.70
CA PHE A 20 -4.67 0.39 -4.87
C PHE A 20 -3.41 0.10 -5.67
N ASN A 21 -2.25 0.24 -5.04
CA ASN A 21 -0.97 -0.23 -5.58
C ASN A 21 -0.46 -1.40 -4.73
N THR A 22 0.04 -2.44 -5.39
CA THR A 22 0.63 -3.62 -4.75
C THR A 22 1.98 -3.90 -5.37
N GLN A 23 2.97 -4.31 -4.58
CA GLN A 23 4.29 -4.63 -5.09
C GLN A 23 4.76 -5.97 -4.53
N GLY A 24 5.62 -6.67 -5.27
CA GLY A 24 6.21 -7.92 -4.80
C GLY A 24 6.89 -8.68 -5.92
N CYS A 25 6.96 -10.00 -5.76
CA CYS A 25 7.48 -10.92 -6.78
C CYS A 25 6.36 -11.83 -7.28
N LEU A 26 6.36 -12.13 -8.57
CA LEU A 26 5.30 -12.89 -9.23
C LEU A 26 5.89 -13.79 -10.32
N ASP A 27 5.24 -14.92 -10.62
CA ASP A 27 5.67 -15.79 -11.71
C ASP A 27 5.63 -15.09 -13.09
N SER A 28 6.59 -15.40 -13.95
CA SER A 28 6.73 -14.76 -15.27
C SER A 28 5.49 -14.94 -16.15
N ALA A 29 4.75 -16.05 -16.02
CA ALA A 29 3.54 -16.31 -16.81
C ALA A 29 2.38 -15.37 -16.47
N SER A 30 2.39 -14.74 -15.30
CA SER A 30 1.34 -13.83 -14.83
C SER A 30 1.77 -12.34 -14.91
N CYS A 31 2.90 -12.06 -15.57
CA CYS A 31 3.42 -10.71 -15.77
C CYS A 31 2.73 -9.97 -16.92
N ASN A 32 2.81 -8.63 -16.89
CA ASN A 32 2.31 -7.74 -17.95
C ASN A 32 0.85 -8.03 -18.34
N SER A 33 0.06 -8.42 -17.34
CA SER A 33 -1.31 -8.85 -17.51
C SER A 33 -2.26 -7.79 -16.98
N THR A 34 -3.41 -7.68 -17.63
CA THR A 34 -4.50 -6.82 -17.20
C THR A 34 -5.74 -7.67 -16.98
N THR A 35 -6.36 -7.54 -15.82
CA THR A 35 -7.57 -8.26 -15.45
C THR A 35 -8.66 -7.26 -15.08
N ASN A 36 -9.85 -7.45 -15.62
CA ASN A 36 -11.02 -6.68 -15.24
C ASN A 36 -11.88 -7.51 -14.27
N GLY A 37 -12.53 -6.83 -13.34
CA GLY A 37 -13.42 -7.48 -12.38
C GLY A 37 -14.41 -6.49 -11.79
N THR A 38 -15.22 -7.00 -10.85
CA THR A 38 -16.17 -6.20 -10.08
C THR A 38 -16.08 -6.59 -8.61
N ILE A 39 -16.05 -5.60 -7.73
CA ILE A 39 -16.08 -5.78 -6.26
C ILE A 39 -17.16 -4.86 -5.72
N LEU A 40 -18.11 -5.40 -4.98
CA LEU A 40 -19.21 -4.65 -4.36
C LEU A 40 -19.97 -3.76 -5.38
N GLY A 41 -20.12 -4.23 -6.63
CA GLY A 41 -20.79 -3.50 -7.70
C GLY A 41 -19.93 -2.45 -8.42
N ALA A 42 -18.72 -2.16 -7.94
CA ALA A 42 -17.78 -1.27 -8.63
C ALA A 42 -16.87 -2.08 -9.59
N ALA A 43 -16.83 -1.68 -10.85
CA ALA A 43 -15.90 -2.24 -11.82
C ALA A 43 -14.47 -1.75 -11.54
N TYR A 44 -13.51 -2.66 -11.67
CA TYR A 44 -12.10 -2.33 -11.54
C TYR A 44 -11.26 -2.97 -12.65
N THR A 45 -10.15 -2.30 -12.95
CA THR A 45 -9.11 -2.79 -13.87
C THR A 45 -7.82 -2.92 -13.08
N ALA A 46 -7.32 -4.15 -12.97
CA ALA A 46 -6.06 -4.48 -12.32
C ALA A 46 -4.98 -4.73 -13.37
N THR A 47 -3.95 -3.89 -13.40
CA THR A 47 -2.79 -4.04 -14.27
C THR A 47 -1.59 -4.48 -13.45
N ARG A 48 -0.73 -5.34 -14.01
CA ARG A 48 0.55 -5.74 -13.40
C ARG A 48 1.67 -5.48 -14.38
N THR A 49 2.66 -4.70 -13.98
CA THR A 49 3.86 -4.43 -14.76
C THR A 49 5.05 -5.09 -14.09
N CYS A 50 5.87 -5.80 -14.86
CA CYS A 50 7.01 -6.54 -14.33
C CYS A 50 8.36 -6.04 -14.83
N CYS A 51 9.39 -6.36 -14.05
CA CYS A 51 10.78 -6.18 -14.41
C CYS A 51 11.63 -7.34 -13.81
N ALA A 52 12.80 -7.62 -14.40
CA ALA A 52 13.51 -8.89 -14.20
C ALA A 52 14.68 -8.85 -13.21
N THR A 53 15.14 -7.67 -12.79
CA THR A 53 16.26 -7.54 -11.84
C THR A 53 15.75 -7.33 -10.42
N ASP A 54 16.58 -7.58 -9.42
CA ASP A 54 16.20 -7.35 -8.02
C ASP A 54 15.85 -5.89 -7.77
N ASN A 55 14.75 -5.67 -7.03
CA ASN A 55 14.25 -4.34 -6.63
C ASN A 55 14.05 -3.34 -7.78
N CYS A 56 13.86 -3.81 -9.02
CA CYS A 56 13.68 -2.94 -10.17
C CYS A 56 12.33 -2.21 -10.21
N ASN A 57 11.36 -2.67 -9.42
CA ASN A 57 10.07 -2.03 -9.29
C ASN A 57 10.19 -0.88 -8.27
N PRO A 58 10.03 0.39 -8.69
CA PRO A 58 10.18 1.52 -7.79
C PRO A 58 9.06 1.54 -6.75
N VAL A 59 9.41 1.90 -5.51
CA VAL A 59 8.46 1.91 -4.39
C VAL A 59 7.35 2.94 -4.65
N VAL A 60 6.16 2.44 -5.00
CA VAL A 60 4.93 3.23 -5.08
C VAL A 60 4.25 3.25 -3.71
N SER A 61 4.77 4.06 -2.80
CA SER A 61 4.13 4.31 -1.50
C SER A 61 2.76 4.97 -1.71
N GLY A 62 1.69 4.17 -1.67
CA GLY A 62 0.30 4.64 -1.75
C GLY A 62 -0.39 4.81 -0.40
N ALA A 63 0.18 4.27 0.67
CA ALA A 63 -0.25 4.60 2.03
C ALA A 63 0.49 5.86 2.44
N GLY A 64 -0.23 6.93 2.76
CA GLY A 64 0.35 8.04 3.52
C GLY A 64 0.97 7.44 4.78
N SER A 65 2.29 7.33 4.79
CA SER A 65 3.01 6.83 5.96
C SER A 65 2.86 7.92 7.01
N VAL A 66 1.82 7.84 7.82
CA VAL A 66 1.81 8.53 9.10
C VAL A 66 2.91 7.83 9.90
N GLN A 67 4.14 8.27 9.70
CA GLN A 67 5.27 7.91 10.54
C GLN A 67 5.02 8.61 11.87
N LEU A 68 4.26 7.96 12.75
CA LEU A 68 4.23 8.36 14.15
C LEU A 68 5.67 8.21 14.65
N SER A 69 6.33 9.35 14.88
CA SER A 69 7.66 9.37 15.47
C SER A 69 7.60 8.57 16.76
N LEU A 70 8.48 7.56 16.90
CA LEU A 70 8.58 6.75 18.11
C LEU A 70 8.74 7.64 19.36
N THR A 71 9.46 8.76 19.20
CA THR A 71 9.65 9.79 20.22
C THR A 71 8.33 10.45 20.62
N ALA A 72 7.43 10.71 19.66
CA ALA A 72 6.12 11.30 19.94
C ALA A 72 5.19 10.30 20.65
N ALA A 73 5.25 9.02 20.29
CA ALA A 73 4.50 7.98 21.00
C ALA A 73 5.02 7.79 22.43
N ALA A 74 6.34 7.77 22.62
CA ALA A 74 6.97 7.64 23.93
C ALA A 74 6.69 8.86 24.83
N SER A 75 6.77 10.09 24.29
CA SER A 75 6.50 11.30 25.07
C SER A 75 5.03 11.39 25.52
N ALA A 76 4.08 11.03 24.65
CA ALA A 76 2.66 10.98 25.01
C ALA A 76 2.39 9.96 26.14
N ALA A 77 3.03 8.79 26.07
CA ALA A 77 2.92 7.78 27.13
C ALA A 77 3.50 8.28 28.47
N LEU A 78 4.66 8.93 28.45
CA LEU A 78 5.28 9.50 29.65
C LEU A 78 4.40 10.60 30.27
N VAL A 79 3.88 11.52 29.47
CA VAL A 79 2.98 12.58 29.97
C VAL A 79 1.71 11.99 30.59
N ALA A 80 1.14 10.94 29.99
CA ALA A 80 -0.01 10.24 30.54
C ALA A 80 0.31 9.56 31.89
N THR A 81 1.49 8.96 32.05
CA THR A 81 1.89 8.38 33.35
C THR A 81 2.05 9.43 34.43
N VAL A 82 2.61 10.59 34.09
CA VAL A 82 2.75 11.71 35.03
C VAL A 82 1.38 12.21 35.43
N TRP A 83 0.49 12.58 34.50
CA TRP A 83 -0.85 13.07 34.84
C TRP A 83 -1.75 12.05 35.55
N GLY A 84 -1.68 10.76 35.19
CA GLY A 84 -2.39 9.71 35.91
C GLY A 84 -1.92 9.56 37.37
N SER A 85 -0.65 9.87 37.65
CA SER A 85 -0.10 9.84 39.02
C SER A 85 -0.51 11.04 39.89
N TRP A 86 -1.02 12.13 39.31
CA TRP A 86 -1.54 13.29 40.06
C TRP A 86 -3.06 13.21 40.32
N GLN A 87 -3.76 12.23 39.74
CA GLN A 87 -5.19 12.00 39.93
C GLN A 87 -5.48 10.91 40.98
N TYR A 88 -4.47 10.53 41.78
CA TYR A 88 -4.58 9.67 42.96
C TYR A 88 -4.03 10.38 44.19
#